data_AF-A0A496ZBV1-F1
#
_entry.id   AF-A0A496ZBV1-F1
#
_cell.length_a   1.000
_cell.length_b   1.000
_cell.length_c   1.000
_cell.angle_alpha   90.00
_cell.angle_beta   90.00
_cell.angle_gamma   90.00
#
_symmetry.space_group_name_H-M   'P 1'
#
loop_
_entity.id
_entity.type
_entity.pdbx_description
1 polymer ?
#
loop_
_entity_poly.entity_id
_entity_poly.type
_entity_poly.pdbx_seq_one_letter_code
_entity_poly.pdbx_strand_id
1 'polypeptide(L)' 'FAPVLAKAAVATGVDGVFMEVHPDPDNALCDGPNSLYLDTLEDLLTRLVRIRQAV' A
#
# COMPACT_ATOMS: atom_id res chain seq x y z
N PHE A 1 0.52 -2.22 -9.24
CA PHE A 1 -0.66 -1.31 -9.28
C PHE A 1 -1.18 -0.90 -7.90
N ALA A 2 -1.00 -1.72 -6.85
CA ALA A 2 -1.53 -1.44 -5.51
C ALA A 2 -1.26 -0.02 -4.96
N PRO A 3 -0.06 0.59 -5.09
CA PRO A 3 0.17 1.95 -4.58
C PRO A 3 -0.68 3.03 -5.26
N VAL A 4 -1.04 2.85 -6.54
CA VAL A 4 -1.89 3.80 -7.26
C VAL A 4 -3.34 3.68 -6.78
N LEU A 5 -3.84 2.46 -6.63
CA LEU A 5 -5.19 2.19 -6.16
C LEU A 5 -5.39 2.61 -4.69
N ALA A 6 -4.39 2.37 -3.82
CA ALA A 6 -4.42 2.81 -2.43
C ALA A 6 -4.56 4.34 -2.31
N LYS A 7 -3.80 5.10 -3.13
CA LYS A 7 -3.93 6.56 -3.17
C LYS A 7 -5.31 7.01 -3.63
N ALA A 8 -5.87 6.37 -4.65
CA ALA A 8 -7.21 6.67 -5.13
C ALA A 8 -8.28 6.38 -4.06
N ALA A 9 -8.21 5.22 -3.42
CA ALA A 9 -9.13 4.83 -2.35
C ALA A 9 -9.10 5.84 -1.19
N VAL A 10 -7.92 6.20 -0.70
CA VAL A 10 -7.76 7.19 0.37
C VAL A 10 -8.31 8.56 -0.04
N ALA A 11 -8.03 9.01 -1.27
CA ALA A 11 -8.56 10.28 -1.80
C ALA A 11 -10.10 10.28 -1.90
N THR A 12 -10.73 9.12 -2.07
CA THR A 12 -12.20 8.98 -2.08
C THR A 12 -12.84 8.85 -0.70
N GLY A 13 -12.04 8.84 0.37
CA GLY A 13 -12.56 8.92 1.75
C GLY A 13 -12.77 7.60 2.46
N VAL A 14 -12.17 6.48 2.01
CA VAL A 14 -12.26 5.19 2.73
C VAL A 14 -11.74 5.30 4.17
N ASP A 15 -12.28 4.45 5.05
CA ASP A 15 -11.86 4.39 6.46
C ASP A 15 -10.51 3.67 6.66
N GLY A 16 -10.12 2.83 5.71
CA GLY A 16 -8.87 2.08 5.78
C GLY A 16 -8.49 1.39 4.48
N VAL A 17 -7.25 0.90 4.42
CA VAL A 17 -6.71 0.08 3.34
C VAL A 17 -6.09 -1.19 3.92
N PHE A 18 -6.30 -2.31 3.23
CA PHE A 18 -5.64 -3.58 3.52
C PHE A 18 -4.58 -3.83 2.44
N MET A 19 -3.38 -4.25 2.83
CA MET A 19 -2.26 -4.48 1.92
C MET A 19 -1.47 -5.70 2.37
N GLU A 20 -1.10 -6.55 1.42
CA GLU A 20 -0.15 -7.65 1.63
C GLU A 20 1.26 -7.13 1.48
N VAL A 21 2.16 -7.56 2.36
CA VAL A 21 3.53 -7.08 2.44
C VAL A 21 4.45 -8.25 2.72
N HIS A 22 5.57 -8.34 2.02
CA HIS A 22 6.58 -9.36 2.20
C HIS A 22 8.00 -8.76 2.12
N PRO A 23 8.98 -9.24 2.92
CA PRO A 23 10.37 -8.79 2.80
C PRO A 23 11.01 -9.13 1.45
N ASP A 24 10.55 -10.23 0.84
CA ASP A 24 11.05 -10.75 -0.44
C ASP A 24 9.88 -11.33 -1.26
N PRO A 25 9.04 -10.49 -1.89
CA PRO A 25 7.86 -10.93 -2.62
C PRO A 25 8.15 -11.98 -3.70
N ASP A 26 9.34 -11.95 -4.30
CA ASP A 26 9.74 -12.89 -5.35
C ASP A 26 9.86 -14.34 -4.83
N ASN A 27 10.13 -14.51 -3.53
CA ASN A 27 10.20 -15.81 -2.85
C ASN A 27 9.04 -16.06 -1.87
N ALA A 28 7.95 -15.29 -1.95
CA ALA A 28 6.79 -15.50 -1.10
C ALA A 28 6.11 -16.85 -1.40
N LEU A 29 5.72 -17.60 -0.36
CA LEU A 29 5.03 -18.89 -0.50
C LEU A 29 3.61 -18.77 -1.07
N CYS A 30 3.02 -17.58 -0.99
CA CYS A 30 1.70 -17.23 -1.53
C CYS A 30 1.71 -15.74 -1.91
N ASP A 31 0.96 -15.39 -2.96
CA ASP A 31 0.66 -13.99 -3.36
C ASP A 31 1.86 -13.03 -3.49
N GLY A 32 3.04 -13.54 -3.85
CA GLY A 32 4.23 -12.73 -4.14
C GLY A 32 4.00 -11.58 -5.12
N PRO A 33 3.39 -11.82 -6.31
CA PRO A 33 3.11 -10.75 -7.27
C PRO A 33 2.14 -9.66 -6.77
N ASN A 34 1.34 -9.93 -5.74
CA ASN A 34 0.41 -8.98 -5.13
C ASN A 34 0.99 -8.29 -3.90
N SER A 35 1.99 -8.89 -3.25
CA SER A 35 2.64 -8.38 -2.06
C SER A 35 3.57 -7.20 -2.36
N LEU A 36 3.51 -6.17 -1.53
CA LEU A 36 4.45 -5.06 -1.56
C LEU A 36 5.78 -5.45 -0.88
N TYR A 37 6.87 -4.87 -1.35
CA TYR A 37 8.16 -4.95 -0.67
C TYR A 37 8.10 -4.17 0.65
N LEU A 38 8.49 -4.83 1.75
CA LEU A 38 8.41 -4.29 3.11
C LEU A 38 9.16 -2.96 3.28
N ASP A 39 10.32 -2.81 2.64
CA ASP A 39 11.15 -1.60 2.69
C ASP A 39 10.52 -0.38 1.99
N THR A 40 9.51 -0.59 1.13
CA THR A 40 8.76 0.49 0.47
C THR A 40 7.53 0.95 1.26
N LEU A 41 7.17 0.24 2.34
CA LEU A 41 5.90 0.43 3.02
C LEU A 41 5.79 1.79 3.72
N GLU A 42 6.84 2.24 4.40
CA GLU A 42 6.84 3.51 5.14
C GLU A 42 6.59 4.71 4.22
N ASP A 43 7.26 4.73 3.07
CA ASP A 43 7.11 5.77 2.05
C ASP A 43 5.68 5.83 1.50
N LEU A 44 5.07 4.66 1.26
CA LEU A 44 3.69 4.59 0.80
C LEU A 44 2.72 5.08 1.88
N LEU A 45 2.83 4.57 3.11
CA LEU A 45 1.95 4.95 4.21
C LEU A 45 2.03 6.45 4.53
N THR A 46 3.24 7.02 4.53
CA THR A 46 3.46 8.46 4.72
C THR A 46 2.71 9.27 3.66
N ARG A 47 2.74 8.84 2.39
CA ARG A 47 2.00 9.49 1.30
C ARG A 47 0.49 9.34 1.47
N LEU A 48 0.00 8.17 1.89
CA LEU A 48 -1.43 7.94 2.11
C LEU A 48 -1.97 8.82 3.26
N VAL A 49 -1.25 8.93 4.38
CA VAL A 49 -1.62 9.82 5.48
C VAL A 49 -1.68 11.27 5.01
N ARG A 50 -0.70 11.74 4.23
CA ARG A 50 -0.71 13.10 3.67
C ARG A 50 -1.91 13.35 2.75
N ILE A 51 -2.29 12.38 1.93
CA ILE A 51 -3.49 12.49 1.09
C ILE A 51 -4.74 12.58 1.97
N ARG A 52 -4.88 11.70 2.98
CA ARG A 52 -6.04 11.70 3.90
C ARG A 52 -6.20 13.03 4.64
N GLN A 53 -5.10 13.70 4.97
CA GLN A 53 -5.12 15.01 5.65
C GLN A 53 -5.49 16.17 4.71
N ALA A 54 -5.36 15.99 3.40
CA ALA A 54 -5.59 17.03 2.41
C ALA A 54 -7.01 17.00 1.80
N VAL A 55 -7.79 15.96 2.08
CA VAL A 55 -9.16 15.75 1.58
C VAL A 55 -10.19 15.76 2.69
#